data_AF-A0AAX0R190-F1
#
_entry.id   AF-A0AAX0R190-F1
#
_cell.length_a   1.000
_cell.length_b   1.000
_cell.length_c   1.000
_cell.angle_alpha   90.00
_cell.angle_beta   90.00
_cell.angle_gamma   90.00
#
_symmetry.space_group_name_H-M   'P 1'
#
loop_
_entity.id
_entity.type
_entity.pdbx_description
1 polymer ?
#
loop_
_entity_poly.entity_id
_entity_poly.type
_entity_poly.pdbx_seq_one_letter_code
_entity_poly.pdbx_strand_id
1 'polypeptide(L)' 'MNEPLRNLLEAARKVQLSKSDIEVQRRSFAYGNTHFENEMITRELVDRVADEMADQKKHD' A
#
# COMPACT_ATOMS: atom_id res chain seq x y z
N MET A 1 24.18 1.48 11.44
CA MET A 1 23.33 0.27 11.31
C MET A 1 23.95 -0.85 12.12
N ASN A 2 23.24 -1.42 13.10
CA ASN A 2 23.76 -2.51 13.94
C ASN A 2 23.47 -3.88 13.31
N GLU A 3 24.15 -4.92 13.82
CA GLU A 3 23.99 -6.32 13.39
C GLU A 3 22.52 -6.79 13.43
N PRO A 4 21.78 -6.63 14.56
CA PRO A 4 20.38 -7.04 14.62
C PRO A 4 19.50 -6.39 13.54
N LEU A 5 19.61 -5.08 13.33
CA LEU A 5 18.83 -4.36 12.33
C LEU A 5 19.14 -4.84 10.92
N ARG A 6 20.42 -5.11 10.61
CA ARG A 6 20.80 -5.65 9.30
C ARG A 6 20.17 -7.02 9.06
N ASN A 7 20.18 -7.88 10.06
CA ASN A 7 19.60 -9.23 9.96
C ASN A 7 18.09 -9.17 9.69
N LEU A 8 17.37 -8.25 10.35
CA LEU A 8 15.95 -8.01 10.09
C LEU A 8 15.69 -7.51 8.67
N LEU A 9 16.51 -6.58 8.16
CA LEU A 9 16.39 -6.09 6.78
C LEU A 9 16.65 -7.19 5.75
N GLU A 10 17.68 -8.02 5.96
CA GLU A 10 17.98 -9.15 5.07
C GLU A 10 16.90 -10.23 5.11
N ALA A 11 16.24 -10.45 6.24
CA ALA A 11 15.08 -11.33 6.33
C ALA A 11 13.88 -10.74 5.58
N ALA A 12 13.56 -9.47 5.80
CA ALA A 12 12.43 -8.80 5.16
C ALA A 12 12.56 -8.75 3.62
N ARG A 13 13.77 -8.55 3.09
CA ARG A 13 14.05 -8.53 1.64
C ARG A 13 13.70 -9.84 0.92
N LYS A 14 13.71 -10.97 1.63
CA LYS A 14 13.44 -12.30 1.07
C LYS A 14 11.94 -12.66 1.08
N VAL A 15 11.11 -11.85 1.75
CA VAL A 15 9.67 -12.08 1.81
C VAL A 15 9.07 -11.82 0.42
N GLN A 16 8.40 -12.83 -0.14
CA GLN A 16 7.57 -12.64 -1.33
C GLN A 16 6.18 -12.15 -0.91
N LEU A 17 5.86 -10.91 -1.27
CA LEU A 17 4.54 -10.35 -1.04
C LEU A 17 3.54 -10.95 -2.03
N SER A 18 2.38 -11.36 -1.52
CA SER A 18 1.28 -11.77 -2.38
C SER A 18 0.68 -10.56 -3.11
N LYS A 19 -0.12 -10.80 -4.16
CA LYS A 19 -0.82 -9.72 -4.87
C LYS A 19 -1.74 -8.92 -3.94
N SER A 20 -2.38 -9.58 -2.97
CA SER A 20 -3.21 -8.91 -1.97
C SER A 20 -2.38 -8.06 -1.02
N ASP A 21 -1.20 -8.52 -0.59
CA ASP A 21 -0.32 -7.73 0.29
C ASP A 21 0.15 -6.45 -0.41
N ILE A 22 0.54 -6.57 -1.67
CA ILE A 22 0.95 -5.43 -2.50
C ILE A 22 -0.20 -4.42 -2.63
N GLU A 23 -1.44 -4.90 -2.84
CA GLU A 23 -2.59 -4.02 -2.97
C GLU A 23 -2.93 -3.31 -1.65
N VAL A 24 -2.90 -4.02 -0.53
CA VAL A 24 -3.08 -3.43 0.81
C VAL A 24 -2.02 -2.37 1.07
N GLN A 25 -0.76 -2.64 0.72
CA GLN A 25 0.33 -1.69 0.84
C GLN A 25 0.08 -0.47 -0.05
N ARG A 26 -0.27 -0.67 -1.33
CA ARG A 26 -0.56 0.41 -2.29
C ARG A 26 -1.65 1.35 -1.76
N ARG A 27 -2.77 0.81 -1.27
CA ARG A 27 -3.85 1.59 -0.66
C ARG A 27 -3.40 2.34 0.59
N SER A 28 -2.60 1.69 1.44
CA SER A 28 -2.08 2.31 2.67
C SER A 28 -1.15 3.48 2.36
N PHE A 29 -0.29 3.37 1.34
CA PHE A 29 0.55 4.48 0.88
C PHE A 29 -0.28 5.61 0.26
N ALA A 30 -1.27 5.30 -0.58
CA ALA A 30 -2.16 6.30 -1.15
C ALA A 30 -2.89 7.09 -0.06
N TYR A 31 -3.48 6.38 0.91
CA TYR A 31 -4.11 7.01 2.07
C TYR A 31 -3.12 7.83 2.89
N GLY A 32 -1.99 7.27 3.29
CA GLY A 32 -1.01 7.97 4.13
C GLY A 32 -0.52 9.27 3.48
N ASN A 33 -0.22 9.26 2.19
CA ASN A 33 0.23 10.45 1.47
C ASN A 33 -0.88 11.49 1.31
N THR A 34 -2.11 11.07 1.01
CA THR A 34 -3.21 12.00 0.69
C THR A 34 -3.90 12.54 1.93
N HIS A 35 -4.12 11.71 2.95
CA HIS A 35 -4.70 12.11 4.22
C HIS A 35 -3.81 13.08 4.98
N PHE A 36 -2.48 12.92 4.88
CA PHE A 36 -1.53 13.86 5.45
C PHE A 36 -1.70 15.28 4.91
N GLU A 37 -2.01 15.42 3.61
CA GLU A 37 -2.24 16.72 2.96
C GLU A 37 -3.67 17.23 3.15
N ASN A 38 -4.64 16.32 3.29
CA ASN A 38 -6.05 16.64 3.42
C ASN A 38 -6.80 15.60 4.26
N GLU A 39 -7.13 15.96 5.49
CA GLU A 39 -7.82 15.08 6.45
C GLU A 39 -9.20 14.61 5.98
N MET A 40 -9.84 15.33 5.04
CA MET A 40 -11.11 14.91 4.45
C MET A 40 -10.97 13.69 3.53
N ILE A 41 -9.74 13.36 3.12
CA ILE A 41 -9.48 12.15 2.35
C ILE A 41 -9.42 10.97 3.34
N THR A 42 -10.49 10.19 3.38
CA THR A 42 -10.62 9.06 4.31
C THR A 42 -10.09 7.76 3.71
N ARG A 43 -9.89 6.76 4.58
CA ARG A 43 -9.46 5.42 4.15
C ARG A 43 -10.49 4.78 3.22
N GLU A 44 -11.77 4.94 3.55
CA GLU A 44 -12.90 4.42 2.78
C GLU A 44 -12.97 5.06 1.39
N LEU A 45 -12.66 6.36 1.30
CA LEU A 45 -12.58 7.05 0.02
C LEU A 45 -11.49 6.45 -0.88
N VAL A 46 -10.29 6.22 -0.34
CA VAL A 46 -9.17 5.62 -1.08
C VAL A 46 -9.48 4.19 -1.51
N ASP A 47 -10.07 3.40 -0.62
CA ASP A 47 -10.44 2.02 -0.93
C ASP A 47 -11.48 1.95 -2.07
N ARG A 48 -12.51 2.81 -2.03
CA ARG A 48 -13.51 2.91 -3.11
C ARG A 48 -12.90 3.30 -4.46
N VAL A 49 -12.04 4.31 -4.48
CA VAL A 49 -11.36 4.74 -5.72
C VAL A 49 -10.45 3.64 -6.26
N ALA A 50 -9.75 2.91 -5.39
CA ALA A 50 -8.92 1.79 -5.80
C ALA A 50 -9.74 0.68 -6.49
N ASP A 51 -10.94 0.39 -5.99
CA ASP A 51 -11.86 -0.57 -6.60
C ASP A 51 -12.39 -0.07 -7.96
N GLU A 52 -12.85 1.19 -8.04
CA GLU A 52 -13.31 1.81 -9.29
C GLU A 52 -12.24 1.77 -10.39
N MET A 53 -10.98 2.10 -10.05
CA MET A 53 -9.85 2.04 -11.00
C MET A 53 -9.53 0.61 -11.45
N ALA A 54 -9.67 -0.38 -10.55
CA ALA A 54 -9.44 -1.77 -10.89
C ALA A 54 -10.50 -2.29 -11.87
N ASP A 55 -11.75 -1.83 -11.73
CA ASP A 55 -12.83 -2.18 -12.64
C ASP A 55 -12.70 -1.49 -14.00
N GLN A 56 -12.34 -0.20 -14.05
CA GLN A 56 -12.04 0.49 -15.32
C GLN A 56 -10.97 -0.25 -16.13
N LYS A 57 -9.88 -0.67 -15.49
CA LYS A 57 -8.82 -1.47 -16.13
C LYS A 57 -9.26 -2.82 -16.70
N LYS A 58 -10.38 -3.39 -16.25
CA LYS A 58 -10.91 -4.65 -16.81
C LYS A 58 -11.72 -4.41 -18.09
N HIS A 59 -12.16 -3.18 -18.30
CA HIS A 59 -13.04 -2.80 -19.40
C HIS A 59 -12.32 -2.05 -20.54
N ASP A 60 -11.07 -1.64 -20.32
CA ASP A 60 -10.13 -1.11 -21.33
C ASP A 60 -9.36 -2.24 -22.05
#